data_AF-A0A348RYP5-F1
#
_entry.id   AF-A0A348RYP5-F1
#
_cell.length_a   1.000
_cell.length_b   1.000
_cell.length_c   1.000
_cell.angle_alpha   90.00
_cell.angle_beta   90.00
_cell.angle_gamma   90.00
#
_symmetry.space_group_name_H-M   'P 1'
#
loop_
_entity.id
_entity.type
_entity.pdbx_description
1 polymer ?
#
loop_
_entity_poly.entity_id
_entity_poly.type
_entity_poly.pdbx_seq_one_letter_code
_entity_poly.pdbx_strand_id
1 'polypeptide(L)'
;DSLMISEIMAQQGVSVLFDEDHDAPDWIEIYNAAEEPYDLQDWSLSDEEEQARKWVFPEIVLKPKSFLVVFASGKDCRDAGKALHTNFKLSSRGEFLGLFSPDGDLVSGFSPKYPKLSEGASFGLRHQTQSISQSQPVFRILVPEDGELNQTWIEP
;
A
#
# COMPACT_ATOMS: atom_id res chain seq x y z
N ASP A 1 -17.69 -4.19 3.12
CA ASP A 1 -16.88 -5.16 2.34
C ASP A 1 -15.68 -5.61 3.15
N SER A 2 -15.30 -6.89 3.02
CA SER A 2 -14.23 -7.49 3.82
C SER A 2 -12.88 -7.55 3.10
N LEU A 3 -12.83 -7.26 1.80
CA LEU A 3 -11.59 -7.08 1.05
C LEU A 3 -11.56 -5.64 0.55
N MET A 4 -10.47 -4.91 0.79
CA MET A 4 -10.41 -3.49 0.49
C MET A 4 -9.01 -3.02 0.11
N ILE A 5 -8.93 -1.93 -0.66
CA ILE A 5 -7.70 -1.15 -0.77
C ILE A 5 -7.56 -0.36 0.54
N SER A 6 -6.59 -0.75 1.37
CA SER A 6 -6.36 -0.13 2.68
C SER A 6 -5.46 1.08 2.58
N GLU A 7 -4.48 1.08 1.67
CA GLU A 7 -3.49 2.16 1.56
C GLU A 7 -2.89 2.25 0.15
N ILE A 8 -2.49 3.47 -0.24
CA ILE A 8 -1.76 3.74 -1.47
C ILE A 8 -0.61 4.71 -1.24
N MET A 9 0.42 4.56 -2.05
CA MET A 9 1.50 5.53 -2.22
C MET A 9 1.77 5.73 -3.70
N ALA A 10 1.75 6.99 -4.14
CA ALA A 10 1.99 7.37 -5.53
C ALA A 10 3.07 8.44 -5.59
N GLN A 11 4.31 8.07 -5.28
CA GLN A 11 5.44 9.00 -5.39
C GLN A 11 6.80 8.33 -5.61
N GLN A 12 7.43 8.70 -6.72
CA GLN A 12 8.80 8.30 -7.04
C GLN A 12 9.83 8.95 -6.10
N GLY A 13 10.78 8.14 -5.65
CA GLY A 13 11.99 8.60 -4.95
C GLY A 13 11.85 8.88 -3.46
N VAL A 14 10.63 8.79 -2.91
CA VAL A 14 10.35 8.90 -1.47
C VAL A 14 9.38 7.79 -1.08
N SER A 15 9.79 6.53 -1.32
CA SER A 15 9.08 5.35 -0.83
C SER A 15 9.79 4.80 0.41
N VAL A 16 9.01 4.21 1.31
CA VAL A 16 9.51 3.40 2.42
C VAL A 16 9.75 1.95 1.96
N LEU A 17 9.13 1.54 0.85
CA LEU A 17 9.24 0.22 0.24
C LEU A 17 10.05 0.30 -1.05
N PHE A 18 11.11 -0.50 -1.11
CA PHE A 18 11.93 -0.67 -2.30
C PHE A 18 11.61 -2.00 -2.97
N ASP A 19 11.62 -2.01 -4.30
CA ASP A 19 11.51 -3.26 -5.05
C ASP A 19 12.85 -3.99 -5.17
N GLU A 20 12.85 -5.12 -5.87
CA GLU A 20 14.01 -5.98 -6.08
C GLU A 20 15.18 -5.28 -6.81
N ASP A 21 14.90 -4.19 -7.53
CA ASP A 21 15.90 -3.39 -8.25
C ASP A 21 16.40 -2.19 -7.40
N HIS A 22 15.97 -2.08 -6.14
CA HIS A 22 16.16 -0.93 -5.25
C HIS A 22 15.51 0.36 -5.76
N ASP A 23 14.51 0.25 -6.63
CA ASP A 23 13.65 1.38 -6.99
C ASP A 23 12.64 1.63 -5.88
N ALA A 24 12.11 2.85 -5.84
CA ALA A 24 11.03 3.27 -4.94
C ALA A 24 9.72 3.44 -5.73
N PRO A 25 9.08 2.35 -6.21
CA PRO A 25 7.87 2.44 -7.00
C PRO A 25 6.65 2.80 -6.14
N ASP A 26 5.61 3.26 -6.82
CA ASP A 26 4.27 3.39 -6.25
C ASP A 26 3.78 2.02 -5.78
N TRP A 27 2.92 1.98 -4.77
CA TRP A 27 2.37 0.74 -4.26
C TRP A 27 0.92 0.88 -3.79
N ILE A 28 0.23 -0.25 -3.80
CA ILE A 28 -1.16 -0.44 -3.42
C ILE A 28 -1.17 -1.53 -2.35
N GLU A 29 -1.78 -1.27 -1.21
CA GLU A 29 -2.02 -2.25 -0.16
C GLU A 29 -3.48 -2.69 -0.17
N ILE A 30 -3.66 -4.02 -0.15
CA ILE A 30 -4.96 -4.67 -0.06
C ILE A 30 -5.04 -5.37 1.28
N TYR A 31 -6.12 -5.15 2.00
CA TYR A 31 -6.39 -5.75 3.29
C TYR A 31 -7.57 -6.70 3.24
N ASN A 32 -7.37 -7.91 3.73
CA ASN A 32 -8.45 -8.85 4.04
C ASN A 32 -8.90 -8.69 5.50
N ALA A 33 -10.02 -8.01 5.71
CA ALA A 33 -10.67 -7.86 7.01
C ALA A 33 -11.57 -9.04 7.40
N ALA A 34 -11.75 -10.06 6.55
CA ALA A 34 -12.54 -11.26 6.91
C ALA A 34 -11.78 -12.16 7.90
N GLU A 35 -12.53 -13.07 8.52
CA GLU A 35 -11.98 -14.21 9.28
C GLU A 35 -11.60 -15.39 8.37
N GLU A 36 -11.98 -15.33 7.09
CA GLU A 36 -11.73 -16.35 6.08
C GLU A 36 -10.72 -15.86 5.01
N PRO A 37 -9.96 -16.76 4.37
CA PRO A 37 -9.06 -16.39 3.30
C PRO A 37 -9.83 -15.95 2.03
N TYR A 38 -9.23 -15.04 1.26
CA TYR A 38 -9.68 -14.74 -0.11
C TYR A 38 -8.73 -15.36 -1.11
N ASP A 39 -9.28 -16.07 -2.10
CA ASP A 39 -8.57 -16.37 -3.33
C ASP A 39 -8.74 -15.19 -4.30
N LEU A 40 -7.63 -14.58 -4.67
CA LEU A 40 -7.58 -13.43 -5.55
C LEU A 40 -7.47 -13.83 -7.03
N GLN A 41 -7.50 -15.12 -7.36
CA GLN A 41 -7.57 -15.55 -8.76
C GLN A 41 -8.72 -14.84 -9.49
N ASP A 42 -8.41 -14.28 -10.66
CA ASP A 42 -9.32 -13.50 -11.52
C ASP A 42 -9.85 -12.17 -10.96
N TRP A 43 -9.48 -11.78 -9.74
CA TRP A 43 -9.67 -10.42 -9.27
C TRP A 43 -8.78 -9.47 -10.08
N SER A 44 -9.10 -8.16 -10.06
CA SER A 44 -8.32 -7.19 -10.81
C SER A 44 -8.18 -5.83 -10.14
N LEU A 45 -7.08 -5.16 -10.48
CA LEU A 45 -6.81 -3.76 -10.19
C LEU A 45 -6.89 -2.95 -11.50
N SER A 46 -7.43 -1.74 -11.39
CA SER A 46 -7.43 -0.78 -12.48
C SER A 46 -7.40 0.66 -11.98
N ASP A 47 -6.57 1.48 -12.62
CA ASP A 47 -6.53 2.94 -12.56
C ASP A 47 -7.49 3.62 -13.57
N GLU A 48 -8.28 2.83 -14.30
CA GLU A 48 -9.27 3.30 -15.29
C GLU A 48 -10.67 2.73 -15.00
N GLU A 49 -11.64 3.61 -14.72
CA GLU A 49 -13.02 3.23 -14.36
C GLU A 49 -13.71 2.39 -15.45
N GLU A 50 -13.42 2.68 -16.72
CA GLU A 50 -14.00 1.99 -17.87
C GLU A 50 -13.32 0.64 -18.18
N GLN A 51 -12.22 0.31 -17.49
CA GLN A 51 -11.42 -0.88 -17.74
C GLN A 51 -11.20 -1.71 -16.47
N ALA A 52 -12.26 -2.33 -15.95
CA ALA A 52 -12.21 -3.11 -14.70
C ALA A 52 -11.07 -4.16 -14.65
N ARG A 53 -10.77 -4.83 -15.77
CA ARG A 53 -9.79 -5.93 -15.84
C ARG A 53 -8.41 -5.52 -16.38
N LYS A 54 -7.92 -4.32 -16.04
CA LYS A 54 -6.65 -3.79 -16.59
C LYS A 54 -5.42 -4.59 -16.11
N TRP A 55 -5.38 -4.97 -14.84
CA TRP A 55 -4.38 -5.89 -14.29
C TRP A 55 -5.06 -6.98 -13.46
N VAL A 56 -4.86 -8.24 -13.84
CA VAL A 56 -5.53 -9.40 -13.21
C VAL A 56 -4.54 -10.13 -12.32
N PHE A 57 -4.96 -10.43 -11.10
CA PHE A 57 -4.15 -11.17 -10.13
C PHE A 57 -3.83 -12.59 -10.62
N PRO A 58 -2.62 -13.10 -10.35
CA PRO A 58 -2.35 -14.53 -10.41
C PRO A 58 -3.07 -15.26 -9.27
N GLU A 59 -3.00 -16.59 -9.25
CA GLU A 59 -3.51 -17.41 -8.14
C GLU A 59 -2.77 -17.07 -6.84
N ILE A 60 -3.43 -16.31 -5.96
CA ILE A 60 -2.89 -15.85 -4.68
C ILE A 60 -3.99 -15.95 -3.63
N VAL A 61 -3.67 -16.62 -2.53
CA VAL A 61 -4.54 -16.69 -1.36
C VAL A 61 -4.09 -15.66 -0.33
N LEU A 62 -4.94 -14.65 -0.11
CA LEU A 62 -4.76 -13.67 0.95
C LEU A 62 -5.41 -14.17 2.25
N LYS A 63 -4.58 -14.50 3.23
CA LYS A 63 -5.01 -15.01 4.54
C LYS A 63 -5.92 -14.02 5.28
N PRO A 64 -6.73 -14.49 6.24
CA PRO A 64 -7.49 -13.63 7.13
C PRO A 64 -6.61 -12.57 7.80
N LYS A 65 -7.16 -11.37 7.99
CA LYS A 65 -6.51 -10.24 8.70
C LYS A 65 -5.11 -9.90 8.18
N SER A 66 -4.82 -10.23 6.92
CA SER A 66 -3.50 -10.05 6.32
C SER A 66 -3.54 -8.99 5.22
N PHE A 67 -2.36 -8.47 4.91
CA PHE A 67 -2.14 -7.44 3.89
C PHE A 67 -1.38 -8.01 2.71
N LEU A 68 -1.65 -7.49 1.52
CA LEU A 68 -0.92 -7.75 0.29
C LEU A 68 -0.48 -6.41 -0.31
N VAL A 69 0.81 -6.27 -0.55
CA VAL A 69 1.36 -5.13 -1.29
C VAL A 69 1.54 -5.51 -2.74
N VAL A 70 1.07 -4.63 -3.63
CA VAL A 70 1.24 -4.70 -5.07
C VAL A 70 1.92 -3.42 -5.54
N PHE A 71 3.08 -3.53 -6.19
CA PHE A 71 3.77 -2.37 -6.74
C PHE A 71 3.09 -1.89 -8.02
N ALA A 72 2.75 -0.61 -8.11
CA ALA A 72 2.26 0.01 -9.32
C ALA A 72 3.44 0.59 -10.13
N SER A 73 4.29 -0.30 -10.66
CA SER A 73 5.54 0.09 -11.32
C SER A 73 5.49 0.06 -12.85
N GLY A 74 4.44 -0.52 -13.45
CA GLY A 74 4.36 -0.80 -14.88
C GLY A 74 5.24 -1.96 -15.37
N LYS A 75 5.89 -2.72 -14.46
CA LYS A 75 6.75 -3.86 -14.83
C LYS A 75 5.95 -5.12 -15.21
N ASP A 76 4.66 -5.19 -14.85
CA ASP A 76 3.75 -6.32 -15.12
C ASP A 76 4.28 -7.70 -14.67
N CYS A 77 4.76 -7.78 -13.43
CA CYS A 77 5.30 -9.01 -12.84
C CYS A 77 4.22 -9.71 -12.00
N ARG A 78 3.99 -10.99 -12.27
CA ARG A 78 2.96 -11.82 -11.61
C ARG A 78 3.47 -13.21 -11.19
N ASP A 79 4.79 -13.39 -11.21
CA ASP A 79 5.41 -14.67 -10.93
C ASP A 79 5.23 -15.06 -9.46
N ALA A 80 4.86 -16.31 -9.22
CA ALA A 80 4.74 -16.85 -7.87
C ALA A 80 6.07 -16.70 -7.11
N GLY A 81 6.01 -16.12 -5.91
CA GLY A 81 7.17 -15.93 -5.03
C GLY A 81 8.02 -14.69 -5.33
N LYS A 82 7.62 -13.83 -6.28
CA LYS A 82 8.20 -12.50 -6.49
C LYS A 82 7.24 -11.40 -6.04
N ALA A 83 7.71 -10.16 -5.91
CA ALA A 83 6.80 -9.06 -5.72
C ALA A 83 5.90 -8.89 -6.95
N LEU A 84 4.65 -8.52 -6.69
CA LEU A 84 3.67 -8.25 -7.74
C LEU A 84 3.87 -6.83 -8.25
N HIS A 85 3.89 -6.70 -9.56
CA HIS A 85 3.94 -5.40 -10.22
C HIS A 85 2.78 -5.27 -11.21
N THR A 86 1.99 -4.20 -11.10
CA THR A 86 0.96 -3.90 -12.09
C THR A 86 1.58 -3.49 -13.43
N ASN A 87 0.77 -3.49 -14.48
CA ASN A 87 1.14 -2.97 -15.80
C ASN A 87 0.91 -1.44 -15.93
N PHE A 88 0.57 -0.77 -14.82
CA PHE A 88 0.36 0.68 -14.76
C PHE A 88 1.14 1.29 -13.59
N LYS A 89 1.12 2.62 -13.50
CA LYS A 89 1.72 3.39 -12.40
C LYS A 89 0.66 4.28 -11.77
N LEU A 90 0.92 4.77 -10.56
CA LEU A 90 0.02 5.72 -9.91
C LEU A 90 0.47 7.17 -10.10
N SER A 91 -0.49 8.07 -10.18
CA SER A 91 -0.31 9.50 -10.33
C SER A 91 -0.41 10.17 -8.96
N SER A 92 0.63 10.89 -8.54
CA SER A 92 0.60 11.70 -7.31
C SER A 92 -0.46 12.80 -7.32
N ARG A 93 -1.02 13.13 -8.49
CA ARG A 93 -2.07 14.16 -8.67
C ARG A 93 -3.47 13.67 -8.31
N GLY A 94 -3.65 12.38 -8.06
CA GLY A 94 -4.95 11.76 -7.85
C GLY A 94 -5.59 11.26 -9.14
N GLU A 95 -5.97 9.99 -9.15
CA GLU A 95 -6.72 9.35 -10.24
C GLU A 95 -7.67 8.26 -9.69
N PHE A 96 -8.44 7.63 -10.57
CA PHE A 96 -9.28 6.51 -10.19
C PHE A 96 -8.40 5.33 -9.77
N LEU A 97 -8.84 4.54 -8.80
CA LEU A 97 -8.24 3.23 -8.54
C LEU A 97 -9.32 2.31 -7.99
N GLY A 98 -9.47 1.14 -8.60
CA GLY A 98 -10.47 0.16 -8.21
C GLY A 98 -9.89 -1.25 -8.07
N LEU A 99 -10.40 -1.96 -7.07
CA LEU A 99 -10.32 -3.40 -6.89
C LEU A 99 -11.66 -4.00 -7.31
N PHE A 100 -11.62 -4.90 -8.29
CA PHE A 100 -12.81 -5.50 -8.89
C PHE A 100 -12.88 -7.00 -8.62
N SER A 101 -14.10 -7.49 -8.42
CA SER A 101 -14.39 -8.93 -8.34
C SER A 101 -14.17 -9.61 -9.71
N PRO A 102 -14.08 -10.96 -9.76
CA PRO A 102 -14.03 -11.70 -11.03
C PRO A 102 -15.22 -11.42 -11.97
N ASP A 103 -16.39 -11.08 -11.40
CA ASP A 103 -17.61 -10.73 -12.12
C ASP A 103 -17.57 -9.30 -12.71
N GLY A 104 -16.58 -8.49 -12.31
CA GLY A 104 -16.39 -7.12 -12.78
C GLY A 104 -17.03 -6.04 -11.90
N ASP A 105 -17.51 -6.41 -10.71
CA ASP A 105 -18.06 -5.44 -9.76
C ASP A 105 -16.95 -4.69 -9.03
N LEU A 106 -17.11 -3.37 -8.86
CA LEU A 106 -16.20 -2.56 -8.05
C LEU A 106 -16.42 -2.89 -6.56
N VAL A 107 -15.43 -3.54 -5.93
CA VAL A 107 -15.50 -3.97 -4.52
C VAL A 107 -14.92 -2.92 -3.58
N SER A 108 -13.82 -2.28 -3.98
CA SER A 108 -13.17 -1.24 -3.18
C SER A 108 -12.37 -0.32 -4.08
N GLY A 109 -12.18 0.94 -3.68
CA GLY A 109 -11.40 1.87 -4.47
C GLY A 109 -11.67 3.33 -4.16
N PHE A 110 -11.03 4.18 -4.95
CA PHE A 110 -11.15 5.62 -4.91
C PHE A 110 -11.85 6.10 -6.19
N SER A 111 -13.13 6.45 -6.07
CA SER A 111 -13.94 7.02 -7.15
C SER A 111 -14.48 8.40 -6.74
N PRO A 112 -14.46 9.41 -7.62
CA PRO A 112 -13.92 9.36 -8.99
C PRO A 112 -12.38 9.37 -9.03
N LYS A 113 -11.72 9.76 -7.93
CA LYS A 113 -10.27 9.67 -7.76
C LYS A 113 -9.84 9.80 -6.31
N TYR A 114 -8.65 9.31 -5.96
CA TYR A 114 -8.00 9.63 -4.70
C TYR A 114 -7.47 11.09 -4.71
N PRO A 115 -7.29 11.73 -3.53
CA PRO A 115 -6.76 13.09 -3.47
C PRO A 115 -5.30 13.18 -3.93
N LYS A 116 -4.84 14.39 -4.23
CA LYS A 116 -3.41 14.63 -4.49
C LYS A 116 -2.58 14.19 -3.27
N LEU A 117 -1.56 13.36 -3.50
CA LEU A 117 -0.63 12.92 -2.46
C LEU A 117 0.54 13.89 -2.37
N SER A 118 0.95 14.22 -1.14
CA SER A 118 2.12 15.06 -0.84
C SER A 118 3.35 14.20 -0.59
N GLU A 119 4.54 14.81 -0.66
CA GLU A 119 5.80 14.09 -0.53
C GLU A 119 5.90 13.24 0.74
N GLY A 120 6.24 11.95 0.55
CA GLY A 120 6.40 10.97 1.63
C GLY A 120 5.11 10.57 2.35
N ALA A 121 3.94 11.00 1.88
CA ALA A 121 2.67 10.65 2.49
C ALA A 121 2.00 9.49 1.73
N SER A 122 1.64 8.45 2.46
CA SER A 122 0.67 7.45 2.02
C SER A 122 -0.75 7.87 2.39
N PHE A 123 -1.74 7.33 1.70
CA PHE A 123 -3.15 7.59 1.96
C PHE A 123 -3.89 6.28 2.23
N GLY A 124 -4.44 6.13 3.44
CA GLY A 124 -5.13 4.91 3.86
C GLY A 124 -6.55 5.13 4.36
N LEU A 125 -7.42 4.14 4.13
CA LEU A 125 -8.79 4.09 4.61
C LEU A 125 -8.86 3.27 5.92
N ARG A 126 -8.90 3.99 7.04
CA ARG A 126 -9.22 3.55 8.42
C ARG A 126 -8.31 2.48 9.07
N HIS A 127 -7.44 2.95 9.97
CA HIS A 127 -7.50 2.48 11.35
C HIS A 127 -8.45 3.38 12.14
N GLN A 128 -9.19 2.84 13.12
CA GLN A 128 -9.88 3.70 14.11
C GLN A 128 -8.81 4.53 14.83
N THR A 129 -8.62 5.78 14.41
CA THR A 129 -7.96 6.76 15.27
C THR A 129 -9.01 7.20 16.28
N GLN A 130 -8.95 6.67 17.50
CA GLN A 130 -9.57 7.37 18.61
C GLN A 130 -8.81 8.69 18.74
N SER A 131 -9.45 9.81 18.39
CA SER A 131 -8.88 11.13 18.65
C SER A 131 -8.67 11.28 20.15
N ILE A 132 -7.44 11.08 20.63
CA ILE A 132 -7.06 11.53 21.97
C ILE A 132 -6.82 13.03 21.86
N SER A 133 -7.90 13.80 21.87
CA SER A 133 -7.80 15.21 22.19
C SER A 133 -7.51 15.31 23.68
N GLN A 134 -6.23 15.39 24.10
CA GLN A 134 -5.74 16.23 25.20
C GLN A 134 -4.21 16.33 25.18
N SER A 135 -3.71 17.57 25.25
CA SER A 135 -2.35 17.98 25.64
C SER A 135 -1.19 17.65 24.68
N GLN A 136 -0.54 18.69 24.17
CA GLN A 136 0.78 18.59 23.53
C GLN A 136 1.73 17.74 24.39
N PRO A 137 2.29 16.63 23.89
CA PRO A 137 3.46 16.06 24.55
C PRO A 137 4.64 16.99 24.24
N VAL A 138 5.19 17.62 25.28
CA VAL A 138 6.51 18.25 25.19
C VAL A 138 7.52 17.11 25.05
N PHE A 139 7.90 16.79 23.81
CA PHE A 139 9.04 15.89 23.59
C PHE A 139 10.33 16.64 23.96
N ARG A 140 10.92 16.29 25.11
CA ARG A 140 12.33 16.63 25.38
C ARG A 140 13.21 15.63 24.65
N ILE A 141 13.75 16.05 23.52
CA ILE A 141 14.85 15.33 22.87
C ILE A 141 16.10 15.63 23.70
N LEU A 142 16.68 14.61 24.33
CA LEU A 142 18.04 14.70 24.86
C LEU A 142 18.97 14.50 23.67
N VAL A 143 19.52 15.59 23.15
CA VAL A 143 20.66 15.56 22.23
C VAL A 143 21.91 15.34 23.11
N PRO A 144 22.69 14.26 22.95
CA PRO A 144 23.98 14.17 23.59
C PRO A 144 24.90 15.25 23.02
N GLU A 145 25.32 16.19 23.86
CA GLU A 145 26.50 17.01 23.57
C GLU A 145 27.72 16.07 23.68
N ASP A 146 28.45 15.96 22.58
CA ASP A 146 29.76 15.34 22.43
C ASP A 146 29.78 13.87 21.98
N GLY A 147 30.23 13.69 20.73
CA GLY A 147 30.38 12.44 20.02
C GLY A 147 31.57 11.61 20.48
N GLU A 148 31.44 10.93 21.61
CA GLU A 148 32.36 9.88 22.04
C GLU A 148 31.62 8.52 22.03
N LEU A 149 32.05 7.64 21.11
CA LEU A 149 31.52 6.28 20.93
C LEU A 149 32.00 5.38 22.07
N ASN A 150 31.17 5.16 23.10
CA ASN A 150 31.49 4.19 24.15
C ASN A 150 30.92 2.79 23.81
N GLN A 151 31.84 1.83 23.70
CA GLN A 151 31.68 0.45 23.24
C GLN A 151 30.98 -0.48 24.25
N THR A 152 29.71 -0.25 24.58
CA THR A 152 28.98 -1.13 25.52
C THR A 152 27.59 -1.56 25.03
N TRP A 153 27.43 -1.72 23.71
CA TRP A 153 26.14 -2.05 23.08
C TRP A 153 26.07 -3.45 22.46
N ILE A 154 26.87 -4.40 22.94
CA ILE A 154 26.68 -5.84 22.69
C ILE A 154 27.09 -6.52 24.01
N GLU A 155 26.18 -7.07 24.81
CA GLU A 155 25.70 -8.47 24.80
C GLU A 155 24.60 -8.66 25.87
N PRO A 156 23.87 -9.79 25.87
CA PRO A 156 22.80 -10.25 24.99
C PRO A 156 21.38 -9.89 25.50
#